data_AF-A0A352QQ53-F1
#
_entry.id   AF-A0A352QQ53-F1
#
_cell.length_a   1.000
_cell.length_b   1.000
_cell.length_c   1.000
_cell.angle_alpha   90.00
_cell.angle_beta   90.00
_cell.angle_gamma   90.00
#
_symmetry.space_group_name_H-M   'P 1'
#
loop_
_entity.id
_entity.type
_entity.pdbx_description
1 polymer ?
#
loop_
_entity_poly.entity_id
_entity_poly.type
_entity_poly.pdbx_seq_one_letter_code
_entity_poly.pdbx_strand_id
1 'polypeptide(L)'
;QYGYWAVLAGVFVTSFYSFRLLYLTFHGKERFREAAHDGHHGDAHHDAHGDDHGHGHHGPVEPHESPWVVTVPLILLAIPSIFIGYFTVGPMLGGDFFRGAIEVLPQHDAMLAWAEEFKGPVAFALHGMTMPAFWLAFGGFALATFIYLFKPSVADRAAKLFALPIRILENKYGFDDLWIKGFAGGGIKLGKFSWKKADAGLIDGLLVNGSATLVDRVAGIVRQLQTGRLYNYAFAMILGLIVLLAVLVKVVGA
;
A
#
# COMPACT_ATOMS: atom_id res chain seq x y z
N GLN A 1 -27.00 15.07 -14.37
CA GLN A 1 -26.83 16.37 -13.67
C GLN A 1 -25.88 16.31 -12.47
N TYR A 2 -25.94 15.29 -11.60
CA TYR A 2 -24.97 15.12 -10.49
C TYR A 2 -23.50 15.15 -10.94
N GLY A 3 -23.13 14.33 -11.95
CA GLY A 3 -21.74 14.23 -12.42
C GLY A 3 -21.17 15.55 -12.94
N TYR A 4 -22.00 16.38 -13.59
CA TYR A 4 -21.61 17.71 -14.06
C TYR A 4 -21.16 18.62 -12.90
N TRP A 5 -21.98 18.69 -11.84
CA TRP A 5 -21.65 19.50 -10.66
C TRP A 5 -20.45 18.95 -9.89
N ALA A 6 -20.33 17.62 -9.79
CA ALA A 6 -19.18 16.98 -9.14
C ALA A 6 -17.86 17.31 -9.87
N VAL A 7 -17.86 17.25 -11.20
CA VAL A 7 -16.68 17.59 -12.02
C VAL A 7 -16.36 19.08 -11.89
N LEU A 8 -17.36 19.97 -11.98
CA LEU A 8 -17.14 21.42 -11.80
C LEU A 8 -16.58 21.75 -10.41
N ALA A 9 -17.11 21.14 -9.34
CA ALA A 9 -16.56 21.32 -8.00
C ALA A 9 -15.10 20.82 -7.91
N GLY A 10 -14.79 19.72 -8.59
CA GLY A 10 -13.44 19.19 -8.71
C GLY A 10 -12.45 20.18 -9.32
N VAL A 11 -12.86 21.00 -10.30
CA VAL A 11 -12.00 22.04 -10.90
C VAL A 11 -11.55 23.07 -9.87
N PHE A 12 -12.47 23.57 -9.04
CA PHE A 12 -12.16 24.51 -7.97
C PHE A 12 -11.19 23.89 -6.96
N VAL A 13 -11.49 22.68 -6.48
CA VAL A 13 -10.66 21.96 -5.50
C VAL A 13 -9.26 21.70 -6.05
N THR A 14 -9.16 21.34 -7.33
CA THR A 14 -7.89 21.03 -8.01
C THR A 14 -6.96 22.23 -8.06
N SER A 15 -7.50 23.38 -8.48
CA SER A 15 -6.75 24.63 -8.48
C SER A 15 -6.33 25.00 -7.04
N PHE A 16 -7.26 24.94 -6.09
CA PHE A 16 -7.00 25.32 -4.70
C PHE A 16 -5.87 24.50 -4.06
N TYR A 17 -5.87 23.16 -4.17
CA TYR A 17 -4.83 22.35 -3.55
C TYR A 17 -3.47 22.50 -4.26
N SER A 18 -3.47 22.67 -5.59
CA SER A 18 -2.23 22.82 -6.36
C SER A 18 -1.49 24.10 -5.98
N PHE A 19 -2.21 25.22 -5.93
CA PHE A 19 -1.63 26.50 -5.50
C PHE A 19 -1.32 26.54 -4.01
N ARG A 20 -2.12 25.90 -3.16
CA ARG A 20 -1.76 25.70 -1.74
C ARG A 20 -0.40 25.02 -1.60
N LEU A 21 -0.13 23.94 -2.34
CA LEU A 21 1.16 23.26 -2.30
C LEU A 21 2.28 24.19 -2.79
N LEU A 22 2.09 24.86 -3.92
CA LEU A 22 3.07 25.80 -4.47
C LEU A 22 3.43 26.91 -3.46
N TYR A 23 2.44 27.51 -2.80
CA TYR A 23 2.68 28.58 -1.83
C TYR A 23 3.35 28.07 -0.56
N LEU A 24 2.92 26.92 -0.02
CA LEU A 24 3.52 26.35 1.19
C LEU A 24 4.96 25.87 0.95
N THR A 25 5.30 25.44 -0.27
CA THR A 25 6.64 24.96 -0.60
C THR A 25 7.60 26.10 -0.97
N PHE A 26 7.16 27.07 -1.79
CA PHE A 26 8.08 28.06 -2.39
C PHE A 26 7.92 29.50 -1.89
N HIS A 27 6.75 29.89 -1.37
CA HIS A 27 6.45 31.29 -1.02
C HIS A 27 6.21 31.52 0.48
N GLY A 28 6.16 30.44 1.27
CA GLY A 28 6.03 30.49 2.72
C GLY A 28 7.35 30.83 3.41
N LYS A 29 7.32 30.87 4.75
CA LYS A 29 8.54 31.03 5.55
C LYS A 29 9.46 29.81 5.38
N GLU A 30 10.76 30.07 5.28
CA GLU A 30 11.78 29.03 5.18
C GLU A 30 11.79 28.16 6.45
N ARG A 31 11.39 26.89 6.32
CA ARG A 31 11.34 25.93 7.44
C ARG A 31 12.61 25.09 7.57
N PHE A 32 13.45 25.05 6.53
CA PHE A 32 14.65 24.22 6.50
C PHE A 32 15.79 24.75 7.40
N ARG A 33 15.80 26.06 7.69
CA ARG A 33 16.74 26.65 8.66
C ARG A 33 16.34 26.39 10.11
N GLU A 34 15.04 26.28 10.39
CA GLU A 34 14.52 25.98 11.74
C GLU A 34 14.77 24.51 12.12
N ALA A 35 14.55 23.57 11.18
CA ALA A 35 14.74 22.13 11.42
C ALA A 35 16.18 21.70 11.72
N ALA A 36 17.19 22.51 11.36
CA ALA A 36 18.60 22.21 11.60
C ALA A 36 19.04 22.42 13.06
N HIS A 37 18.25 23.12 13.88
CA HIS A 37 18.61 23.44 15.27
C HIS A 37 18.06 22.45 16.32
N ASP A 38 17.05 21.65 15.99
CA ASP A 38 16.40 20.72 16.93
C ASP A 38 16.99 19.29 16.93
N GLY A 39 18.04 19.05 16.13
CA GLY A 39 18.60 17.70 15.90
C GLY A 39 19.55 17.15 16.98
N HIS A 40 19.73 17.81 18.13
CA HIS A 40 20.77 17.43 19.12
C HIS A 40 20.29 16.88 20.46
N HIS A 41 19.00 16.57 20.64
CA HIS A 41 18.53 15.92 21.88
C HIS A 41 17.61 14.73 21.59
N GLY A 42 18.20 13.55 21.41
CA GLY A 42 17.47 12.30 21.26
C GLY A 42 18.39 11.07 21.31
N ASP A 43 18.74 10.67 22.53
CA ASP A 43 19.08 9.31 22.99
C ASP A 43 19.60 8.30 21.95
N ALA A 44 20.93 8.15 21.89
CA ALA A 44 21.59 7.01 21.26
C ALA A 44 22.03 6.00 22.33
N HIS A 45 21.15 5.03 22.63
CA HIS A 45 21.54 3.75 23.22
C HIS A 45 21.66 2.69 22.12
N HIS A 46 22.88 2.17 21.94
CA HIS A 46 23.26 0.83 21.47
C HIS A 46 22.75 0.35 20.09
N ASP A 47 23.66 0.22 19.13
CA ASP A 47 24.25 -1.08 18.80
C ASP A 47 25.39 -0.91 17.77
N ALA A 48 26.50 -1.56 18.06
CA ALA A 48 27.72 -1.55 17.26
C ALA A 48 27.61 -2.59 16.14
N HIS A 49 27.90 -2.21 14.89
CA HIS A 49 28.67 -2.98 13.89
C HIS A 49 29.05 -2.04 12.72
N GLY A 50 30.28 -2.18 12.20
CA GLY A 50 30.97 -1.23 11.31
C GLY A 50 30.30 -1.00 9.95
N ASP A 51 30.53 0.15 9.32
CA ASP A 51 31.75 0.46 8.59
C ASP A 51 31.82 1.95 8.22
N ASP A 52 33.07 2.41 8.08
CA ASP A 52 33.57 3.77 7.91
C ASP A 52 33.17 4.41 6.57
N HIS A 53 32.24 5.38 6.59
CA HIS A 53 32.20 6.49 5.63
C HIS A 53 31.67 7.78 6.30
N GLY A 54 32.60 8.56 6.85
CA GLY A 54 32.57 10.02 6.90
C GLY A 54 31.25 10.70 7.29
N HIS A 55 31.00 10.82 8.59
CA HIS A 55 30.02 11.75 9.14
C HIS A 55 30.43 13.21 8.85
N GLY A 56 30.04 13.70 7.67
CA GLY A 56 30.00 15.12 7.39
C GLY A 56 28.95 15.77 8.28
N HIS A 57 29.40 16.63 9.19
CA HIS A 57 28.55 17.57 9.90
C HIS A 57 27.83 18.46 8.88
N HIS A 58 26.65 18.04 8.41
CA HIS A 58 25.82 18.88 7.57
C HIS A 58 25.23 19.96 8.46
N GLY A 59 25.84 21.15 8.41
CA GLY A 59 25.19 22.40 8.80
C GLY A 59 23.88 22.62 8.04
N PRO A 60 23.22 23.77 8.18
CA PRO A 60 21.92 24.03 7.55
C PRO A 60 21.96 23.65 6.07
N VAL A 61 21.13 22.66 5.69
CA VAL A 61 21.04 22.17 4.31
C VAL A 61 20.35 23.26 3.49
N GLU A 62 21.15 24.06 2.79
CA GLU A 62 20.62 25.06 1.87
C GLU A 62 20.19 24.39 0.57
N PRO A 63 18.95 24.61 0.10
CA PRO A 63 18.50 24.08 -1.18
C PRO A 63 19.38 24.61 -2.32
N HIS A 64 19.89 23.71 -3.15
CA HIS A 64 20.60 24.05 -4.37
C HIS A 64 19.81 23.61 -5.60
N GLU A 65 20.10 24.24 -6.73
CA GLU A 65 19.48 23.87 -8.01
C GLU A 65 19.78 22.42 -8.37
N SER A 66 18.82 21.81 -9.07
CA SER A 66 18.97 20.43 -9.56
C SER A 66 20.06 20.34 -10.62
N PRO A 67 20.82 19.23 -10.70
CA PRO A 67 21.82 19.05 -11.75
C PRO A 67 21.16 18.97 -13.13
N TRP A 68 21.92 19.28 -14.18
CA TRP A 68 21.45 19.28 -15.58
C TRP A 68 20.77 17.97 -16.02
N VAL A 69 21.16 16.85 -15.44
CA VAL A 69 20.55 15.52 -15.70
C VAL A 69 19.06 15.49 -15.31
N VAL A 70 18.62 16.34 -14.37
CA VAL A 70 17.22 16.49 -13.96
C VAL A 70 16.55 17.66 -14.68
N THR A 71 17.23 18.81 -14.79
CA THR A 71 16.64 20.02 -15.36
C THR A 71 16.32 19.89 -16.85
N VAL A 72 17.19 19.24 -17.63
CA VAL A 72 16.98 19.10 -19.08
C VAL A 72 15.72 18.26 -19.40
N PRO A 73 15.52 17.07 -18.81
CA PRO A 73 14.27 16.33 -18.99
C PRO A 73 13.01 17.12 -18.60
N LEU A 74 13.04 17.87 -17.49
CA LEU A 74 11.88 18.66 -17.05
C LEU A 74 11.53 19.76 -18.07
N ILE A 75 12.54 20.46 -18.60
CA ILE A 75 12.33 21.47 -19.66
C ILE A 75 11.80 20.81 -20.93
N LEU A 76 12.41 19.68 -21.34
CA LEU A 76 11.98 18.95 -22.53
C LEU A 76 10.54 18.39 -22.40
N LEU A 77 10.06 18.09 -21.20
CA LEU A 77 8.67 17.70 -20.95
C LEU A 77 7.70 18.90 -20.89
N ALA A 78 8.18 20.07 -20.45
CA ALA A 78 7.36 21.28 -20.39
C ALA A 78 7.00 21.80 -21.80
N ILE A 79 7.93 21.76 -22.76
CA ILE A 79 7.72 22.20 -24.15
C ILE A 79 6.51 21.51 -24.81
N PRO A 80 6.45 20.16 -24.93
CA PRO A 80 5.30 19.49 -25.54
C PRO A 80 4.03 19.68 -24.72
N SER A 81 4.12 19.81 -23.39
CA SER A 81 2.94 20.06 -22.55
C SER A 81 2.20 21.35 -22.91
N ILE A 82 2.92 22.38 -23.40
CA ILE A 82 2.33 23.64 -23.87
C ILE A 82 1.61 23.46 -25.22
N PHE A 83 2.18 22.66 -26.13
CA PHE A 83 1.71 22.60 -27.52
C PHE A 83 0.79 21.42 -27.83
N ILE A 84 0.87 20.32 -27.08
CA ILE A 84 0.20 19.07 -27.43
C ILE A 84 -1.32 19.26 -27.54
N GLY A 85 -1.92 20.04 -26.64
CA GLY A 85 -3.35 20.35 -26.69
C GLY A 85 -3.77 21.05 -27.98
N TYR A 86 -2.93 21.92 -28.56
CA TYR A 86 -3.22 22.58 -29.84
C TYR A 86 -3.26 21.59 -31.00
N PHE A 87 -2.31 20.64 -31.04
CA PHE A 87 -2.20 19.67 -32.13
C PHE A 87 -3.17 18.50 -32.01
N THR A 88 -3.51 18.06 -30.80
CA THR A 88 -4.29 16.83 -30.59
C THR A 88 -5.77 17.05 -30.36
N VAL A 89 -6.22 18.24 -29.94
CA VAL A 89 -7.63 18.47 -29.59
C VAL A 89 -8.61 18.16 -30.73
N GLY A 90 -8.28 18.53 -31.97
CA GLY A 90 -9.12 18.25 -33.14
C GLY A 90 -9.26 16.74 -33.42
N PRO A 91 -8.13 16.02 -33.63
CA PRO A 91 -8.15 14.57 -33.83
C PRO A 91 -8.80 13.78 -32.67
N MET A 92 -8.71 14.27 -31.43
CA MET A 92 -9.32 13.63 -30.26
C MET A 92 -10.84 13.83 -30.19
N LEU A 93 -11.37 14.96 -30.66
CA LEU A 93 -12.81 15.27 -30.58
C LEU A 93 -13.63 14.72 -31.75
N GLY A 94 -13.09 14.74 -32.97
CA GLY A 94 -13.84 14.35 -34.18
C GLY A 94 -13.04 13.49 -35.16
N GLY A 95 -11.86 13.02 -34.78
CA GLY A 95 -11.01 12.17 -35.62
C GLY A 95 -10.97 10.71 -35.17
N ASP A 96 -10.14 9.92 -35.85
CA ASP A 96 -9.95 8.49 -35.59
C ASP A 96 -9.05 8.19 -34.36
N PHE A 97 -8.69 9.18 -33.54
CA PHE A 97 -7.69 9.04 -32.48
C PHE A 97 -8.04 7.93 -31.46
N PHE A 98 -9.32 7.83 -31.08
CA PHE A 98 -9.82 6.82 -30.14
C PHE A 98 -10.46 5.60 -30.83
N ARG A 99 -10.33 5.48 -32.16
CA ARG A 99 -10.98 4.42 -32.92
C ARG A 99 -10.55 3.05 -32.42
N GLY A 100 -11.52 2.24 -31.99
CA GLY A 100 -11.30 0.90 -31.45
C GLY A 100 -10.86 0.84 -29.99
N ALA A 101 -10.57 1.97 -29.35
CA ALA A 101 -10.27 2.04 -27.91
C ALA A 101 -11.50 2.45 -27.08
N ILE A 102 -12.37 3.29 -27.64
CA ILE A 102 -13.61 3.75 -27.00
C ILE A 102 -14.78 3.46 -27.94
N GLU A 103 -15.75 2.68 -27.47
CA GLU A 103 -17.01 2.45 -28.17
C GLU A 103 -18.06 3.45 -27.67
N VAL A 104 -18.48 4.36 -28.54
CA VAL A 104 -19.55 5.32 -28.25
C VAL A 104 -20.84 4.81 -28.85
N LEU A 105 -21.82 4.51 -28.00
CA LEU A 105 -23.13 4.07 -28.43
C LEU A 105 -23.87 5.21 -29.16
N PRO A 106 -24.57 4.96 -30.27
CA PRO A 106 -25.28 6.00 -31.03
C PRO A 106 -26.32 6.79 -30.20
N GLN A 107 -26.84 6.19 -29.13
CA GLN A 107 -27.80 6.86 -28.23
C GLN A 107 -27.14 7.87 -27.27
N HIS A 108 -25.82 7.85 -27.14
CA HIS A 108 -25.04 8.68 -26.21
C HIS A 108 -23.86 9.37 -26.91
N ASP A 109 -24.01 9.68 -28.20
CA ASP A 109 -22.94 10.26 -29.01
C ASP A 109 -22.76 11.76 -28.73
N ALA A 110 -22.28 12.05 -27.52
CA ALA A 110 -21.89 13.40 -27.13
C ALA A 110 -20.71 13.91 -27.97
N MET A 111 -19.84 13.01 -28.47
CA MET A 111 -18.64 13.39 -29.21
C MET A 111 -19.00 13.99 -30.58
N LEU A 112 -19.99 13.43 -31.28
CA LEU A 112 -20.47 13.97 -32.54
C LEU A 112 -21.07 15.37 -32.38
N ALA A 113 -21.87 15.61 -31.34
CA ALA A 113 -22.43 16.94 -31.05
C ALA A 113 -21.32 17.98 -30.77
N TRP A 114 -20.26 17.59 -30.05
CA TRP A 114 -19.12 18.47 -29.78
C TRP A 114 -18.25 18.71 -31.02
N ALA A 115 -18.12 17.72 -31.92
CA ALA A 115 -17.37 17.87 -33.16
C ALA A 115 -17.99 18.93 -34.10
N GLU A 116 -19.32 19.06 -34.12
CA GLU A 116 -20.02 20.07 -34.91
C GLU A 116 -19.80 21.51 -34.37
N GLU A 117 -19.66 21.67 -33.06
CA GLU A 117 -19.41 22.96 -32.42
C GLU A 117 -17.92 23.36 -32.42
N PHE A 118 -17.01 22.42 -32.69
CA PHE A 118 -15.58 22.67 -32.65
C PHE A 118 -15.09 23.48 -33.86
N LYS A 119 -14.82 24.78 -33.64
CA LYS A 119 -14.35 25.72 -34.66
C LYS A 119 -12.83 25.92 -34.69
N GLY A 120 -12.08 24.95 -34.16
CA GLY A 120 -10.63 24.96 -34.11
C GLY A 120 -10.02 25.21 -32.72
N PRO A 121 -8.73 24.89 -32.51
CA PRO A 121 -8.11 24.89 -31.19
C PRO A 121 -8.11 26.24 -30.46
N VAL A 122 -7.87 27.33 -31.20
CA VAL A 122 -7.82 28.69 -30.62
C VAL A 122 -9.20 29.16 -30.17
N ALA A 123 -10.22 28.96 -31.02
CA ALA A 123 -11.59 29.32 -30.69
C ALA A 123 -12.08 28.52 -29.47
N PHE A 124 -11.75 27.23 -29.41
CA PHE A 124 -12.04 26.37 -28.25
C PHE A 124 -11.38 26.88 -26.96
N ALA A 125 -10.09 27.25 -27.02
CA ALA A 125 -9.37 27.78 -25.87
C ALA A 125 -9.97 29.11 -25.35
N LEU A 126 -10.29 30.04 -26.25
CA LEU A 126 -10.92 31.32 -25.88
C LEU A 126 -12.33 31.11 -25.31
N HIS A 127 -13.10 30.18 -25.89
CA HIS A 127 -14.41 29.82 -25.36
C HIS A 127 -14.31 29.25 -23.94
N GLY A 128 -13.29 28.44 -23.66
CA GLY A 128 -12.99 27.91 -22.34
C GLY A 128 -12.84 29.00 -21.26
N MET A 129 -12.34 30.19 -21.61
CA MET A 129 -12.22 31.32 -20.66
C MET A 129 -13.57 31.89 -20.23
N THR A 130 -14.61 31.70 -21.04
CA THR A 130 -15.99 32.13 -20.71
C THR A 130 -16.74 31.09 -19.89
N MET A 131 -16.22 29.86 -19.81
CA MET A 131 -16.89 28.75 -19.15
C MET A 131 -16.79 28.82 -17.63
N PRO A 132 -17.78 28.29 -16.89
CA PRO A 132 -17.74 28.22 -15.42
C PRO A 132 -16.48 27.56 -14.88
N ALA A 133 -15.93 26.56 -15.60
CA ALA A 133 -14.72 25.86 -15.21
C ALA A 133 -13.51 26.80 -15.06
N PHE A 134 -13.32 27.75 -15.97
CA PHE A 134 -12.22 28.71 -15.90
C PHE A 134 -12.34 29.59 -14.65
N TRP A 135 -13.53 30.14 -14.40
CA TRP A 135 -13.78 31.00 -13.24
C TRP A 135 -13.70 30.25 -11.91
N LEU A 136 -14.10 28.98 -11.87
CA LEU A 136 -13.92 28.12 -10.70
C LEU A 136 -12.44 27.81 -10.45
N ALA A 137 -11.66 27.51 -11.50
CA ALA A 137 -10.22 27.33 -11.38
C ALA A 137 -9.55 28.62 -10.86
N PHE A 138 -9.90 29.78 -11.44
CA PHE A 138 -9.40 31.07 -11.01
C PHE A 138 -9.82 31.40 -9.57
N GLY A 139 -11.06 31.06 -9.17
CA GLY A 139 -11.55 31.22 -7.81
C GLY A 139 -10.76 30.37 -6.81
N GLY A 140 -10.41 29.13 -7.16
CA GLY A 140 -9.55 28.27 -6.35
C GLY A 140 -8.14 28.86 -6.16
N PHE A 141 -7.56 29.37 -7.25
CA PHE A 141 -6.29 30.09 -7.24
C PHE A 141 -6.34 31.34 -6.36
N ALA A 142 -7.33 32.20 -6.56
CA ALA A 142 -7.49 33.45 -5.83
C ALA A 142 -7.70 33.21 -4.34
N LEU A 143 -8.53 32.22 -3.97
CA LEU A 143 -8.76 31.85 -2.57
C LEU A 143 -7.50 31.27 -1.92
N ALA A 144 -6.77 30.38 -2.62
CA ALA A 144 -5.51 29.84 -2.12
C ALA A 144 -4.48 30.95 -1.91
N THR A 145 -4.36 31.89 -2.86
CA THR A 145 -3.48 33.06 -2.74
C THR A 145 -3.84 33.90 -1.53
N PHE A 146 -5.13 34.21 -1.35
CA PHE A 146 -5.62 34.98 -0.21
C PHE A 146 -5.29 34.32 1.13
N ILE A 147 -5.56 33.01 1.26
CA ILE A 147 -5.35 32.29 2.51
C ILE A 147 -3.86 32.11 2.79
N TYR A 148 -3.07 31.62 1.84
CA TYR A 148 -1.71 31.16 2.13
C TYR A 148 -0.63 32.23 1.99
N LEU A 149 -0.86 33.27 1.17
CA LEU A 149 0.08 34.38 1.01
C LEU A 149 -0.26 35.56 1.92
N PHE A 150 -1.55 35.93 1.98
CA PHE A 150 -1.97 37.15 2.70
C PHE A 150 -2.47 36.90 4.12
N LYS A 151 -3.20 35.82 4.39
CA LYS A 151 -3.81 35.59 5.71
C LYS A 151 -3.81 34.12 6.19
N PRO A 152 -2.64 33.55 6.52
CA PRO A 152 -2.52 32.14 6.94
C PRO A 152 -3.39 31.76 8.13
N SER A 153 -3.68 32.70 9.04
CA SER A 153 -4.56 32.46 10.21
C SER A 153 -5.99 32.02 9.86
N VAL A 154 -6.45 32.23 8.62
CA VAL A 154 -7.73 31.71 8.14
C VAL A 154 -7.68 30.19 8.01
N ALA A 155 -6.54 29.62 7.58
CA ALA A 155 -6.36 28.18 7.48
C ALA A 155 -6.45 27.51 8.86
N ASP A 156 -5.82 28.09 9.89
CA ASP A 156 -5.85 27.54 11.25
C ASP A 156 -7.26 27.53 11.84
N ARG A 157 -8.06 28.58 11.56
CA ARG A 157 -9.46 28.64 11.98
C ARG A 157 -10.29 27.60 11.22
N ALA A 158 -10.14 27.52 9.90
CA ALA A 158 -10.85 26.55 9.09
C ALA A 158 -10.53 25.11 9.53
N ALA A 159 -9.27 24.81 9.87
CA ALA A 159 -8.85 23.52 10.40
C ALA A 159 -9.58 23.14 11.69
N LYS A 160 -9.81 24.12 12.59
CA LYS A 160 -10.57 23.91 13.83
C LYS A 160 -12.07 23.73 13.57
N LEU A 161 -12.67 24.56 12.71
CA LEU A 161 -14.10 24.47 12.40
C LEU A 161 -14.46 23.19 11.65
N PHE A 162 -13.62 22.77 10.70
CA PHE A 162 -13.83 21.59 9.86
C PHE A 162 -13.00 20.38 10.32
N ALA A 163 -12.65 20.32 11.61
CA ALA A 163 -11.78 19.28 12.15
C ALA A 163 -12.28 17.85 11.85
N LEU A 164 -13.60 17.61 11.94
CA LEU A 164 -14.17 16.29 11.68
C LEU A 164 -14.06 15.88 10.19
N PRO A 165 -14.57 16.67 9.22
CA PRO A 165 -14.34 16.38 7.80
C PRO A 165 -12.86 16.26 7.44
N ILE A 166 -12.01 17.18 7.91
CA ILE A 166 -10.57 17.17 7.64
C ILE A 166 -9.94 15.89 8.15
N ARG A 167 -10.26 15.45 9.37
CA ARG A 167 -9.76 14.18 9.94
C ARG A 167 -10.14 12.97 9.09
N ILE A 168 -11.34 12.96 8.49
CA ILE A 168 -11.75 11.86 7.58
C ILE A 168 -10.88 11.88 6.31
N LEU A 169 -10.67 13.07 5.73
CA LEU A 169 -9.85 13.24 4.53
C LEU A 169 -8.36 12.94 4.80
N GLU A 170 -7.82 13.35 5.93
CA GLU A 170 -6.44 13.06 6.37
C GLU A 170 -6.22 11.57 6.60
N ASN A 171 -7.22 10.87 7.14
CA ASN A 171 -7.22 9.41 7.24
C ASN A 171 -7.56 8.71 5.91
N LYS A 172 -7.59 9.43 4.77
CA LYS A 172 -7.90 8.92 3.43
C LYS A 172 -9.19 8.10 3.41
N TYR A 173 -10.23 8.62 4.05
CA TYR A 173 -11.53 7.96 4.25
C TYR A 173 -11.47 6.64 5.06
N GLY A 174 -10.35 6.34 5.72
CA GLY A 174 -10.13 5.10 6.46
C GLY A 174 -9.81 3.89 5.57
N PHE A 175 -9.60 4.07 4.26
CA PHE A 175 -9.30 2.95 3.35
C PHE A 175 -7.96 2.28 3.67
N ASP A 176 -6.94 3.05 4.01
CA ASP A 176 -5.64 2.52 4.43
C ASP A 176 -5.78 1.64 5.67
N ASP A 177 -6.54 2.10 6.67
CA ASP A 177 -6.79 1.37 7.91
C ASP A 177 -7.59 0.09 7.66
N LEU A 178 -8.62 0.16 6.81
CA LEU A 178 -9.39 -1.01 6.39
C LEU A 178 -8.49 -2.04 5.69
N TRP A 179 -7.59 -1.59 4.81
CA TRP A 179 -6.70 -2.48 4.07
C TRP A 179 -5.64 -3.11 4.97
N ILE A 180 -4.93 -2.29 5.75
CA ILE A 180 -3.79 -2.72 6.56
C ILE A 180 -4.26 -3.50 7.79
N LYS A 181 -5.20 -2.95 8.58
CA LYS A 181 -5.64 -3.58 9.83
C LYS A 181 -6.73 -4.62 9.58
N GLY A 182 -7.61 -4.36 8.63
CA GLY A 182 -8.70 -5.26 8.26
C GLY A 182 -8.21 -6.42 7.41
N PHE A 183 -7.98 -6.19 6.11
CA PHE A 183 -7.66 -7.26 5.16
C PHE A 183 -6.29 -7.91 5.42
N ALA A 184 -5.20 -7.13 5.40
CA ALA A 184 -3.86 -7.66 5.58
C ALA A 184 -3.66 -8.19 7.01
N GLY A 185 -4.04 -7.41 8.02
CA GLY A 185 -3.96 -7.79 9.43
C GLY A 185 -4.82 -9.02 9.76
N GLY A 186 -6.02 -9.11 9.20
CA GLY A 186 -6.88 -10.29 9.28
C GLY A 186 -6.23 -11.52 8.64
N GLY A 187 -5.66 -11.36 7.44
CA GLY A 187 -4.92 -12.42 6.75
C GLY A 187 -3.73 -12.96 7.55
N ILE A 188 -2.92 -12.07 8.13
CA ILE A 188 -1.79 -12.46 8.98
C ILE A 188 -2.27 -13.20 10.23
N LYS A 189 -3.35 -12.74 10.87
CA LYS A 189 -3.93 -13.42 12.04
C LYS A 189 -4.43 -14.81 11.69
N LEU A 190 -5.12 -14.95 10.55
CA LEU A 190 -5.59 -16.23 10.05
C LEU A 190 -4.41 -17.18 9.76
N GLY A 191 -3.37 -16.69 9.09
CA GLY A 191 -2.16 -17.46 8.82
C GLY A 191 -1.45 -17.92 10.10
N LYS A 192 -1.27 -17.02 11.08
CA LYS A 192 -0.68 -17.36 12.39
C LYS A 192 -1.52 -18.38 13.16
N PHE A 193 -2.84 -18.29 13.06
CA PHE A 193 -3.74 -19.26 13.68
C PHE A 193 -3.60 -20.63 13.02
N SER A 194 -3.63 -20.70 11.69
CA SER A 194 -3.45 -21.94 10.94
C SER A 194 -2.11 -22.60 11.25
N TRP A 195 -1.02 -21.84 11.25
CA TRP A 195 0.31 -22.38 11.59
C TRP A 195 0.37 -22.90 13.04
N LYS A 196 0.00 -22.10 14.03
CA LYS A 196 0.15 -22.49 15.44
C LYS A 196 -0.80 -23.61 15.86
N LYS A 197 -2.04 -23.60 15.39
CA LYS A 197 -3.05 -24.60 15.79
C LYS A 197 -3.04 -25.84 14.90
N ALA A 198 -2.94 -25.69 13.59
CA ALA A 198 -3.01 -26.83 12.69
C ALA A 198 -1.66 -27.51 12.54
N ASP A 199 -0.60 -26.76 12.27
CA ASP A 199 0.70 -27.37 11.96
C ASP A 199 1.45 -27.77 13.24
N ALA A 200 1.93 -26.77 14.00
CA ALA A 200 2.72 -27.02 15.19
C ALA A 200 1.95 -27.76 16.31
N GLY A 201 0.64 -27.52 16.40
CA GLY A 201 -0.22 -28.12 17.43
C GLY A 201 -0.69 -29.53 17.07
N LEU A 202 -1.41 -29.67 15.96
CA LEU A 202 -2.08 -30.92 15.60
C LEU A 202 -1.12 -31.89 14.90
N ILE A 203 -0.32 -31.42 13.93
CA ILE A 203 0.58 -32.29 13.17
C ILE A 203 1.80 -32.63 14.01
N ASP A 204 2.59 -31.63 14.39
CA ASP A 204 3.84 -31.88 15.10
C ASP A 204 3.61 -32.40 16.52
N GLY A 205 2.69 -31.76 17.25
CA GLY A 205 2.40 -32.14 18.63
C GLY A 205 1.71 -33.50 18.74
N LEU A 206 0.55 -33.66 18.09
CA LEU A 206 -0.32 -34.80 18.34
C LEU A 206 0.02 -36.02 17.47
N LEU A 207 0.31 -35.82 16.18
CA LEU A 207 0.60 -36.94 15.28
C LEU A 207 2.07 -37.38 15.40
N VAL A 208 3.04 -36.46 15.32
CA VAL A 208 4.46 -36.82 15.31
C VAL A 208 4.96 -37.12 16.72
N ASN A 209 4.94 -36.14 17.62
CA ASN A 209 5.47 -36.34 18.98
C ASN A 209 4.60 -37.30 19.80
N GLY A 210 3.29 -37.30 19.57
CA GLY A 210 2.37 -38.25 20.20
C GLY A 210 2.66 -39.70 19.81
N SER A 211 2.91 -39.97 18.53
CA SER A 211 3.27 -41.32 18.07
C SER A 211 4.65 -41.75 18.58
N ALA A 212 5.65 -40.86 18.56
CA ALA A 212 6.98 -41.13 19.12
C ALA A 212 6.90 -41.47 20.61
N THR A 213 6.17 -40.66 21.39
CA THR A 213 5.98 -40.89 22.84
C THR A 213 5.25 -42.21 23.11
N LEU A 214 4.28 -42.58 22.27
CA LEU A 214 3.59 -43.87 22.38
C LEU A 214 4.56 -45.03 22.18
N VAL A 215 5.40 -44.96 21.13
CA VAL A 215 6.41 -45.98 20.84
C VAL A 215 7.41 -46.08 21.98
N ASP A 216 7.91 -44.96 22.52
CA ASP A 216 8.84 -44.94 23.64
C ASP A 216 8.24 -45.56 24.91
N ARG A 217 6.97 -45.28 25.20
CA ARG A 217 6.26 -45.91 26.33
C ARG A 217 6.14 -47.41 26.16
N VAL A 218 5.74 -47.87 24.97
CA VAL A 218 5.63 -49.31 24.67
C VAL A 218 7.01 -49.97 24.78
N ALA A 219 8.05 -49.37 24.20
CA ALA A 219 9.42 -49.87 24.28
C ALA A 219 9.92 -49.93 25.75
N GLY A 220 9.60 -48.92 26.56
CA GLY A 220 9.93 -48.87 27.98
C GLY A 220 9.29 -50.02 28.78
N ILE A 221 8.02 -50.34 28.49
CA ILE A 221 7.31 -51.48 29.11
C ILE A 221 7.93 -52.80 28.65
N VAL A 222 8.15 -52.98 27.33
CA VAL A 222 8.73 -54.21 26.77
C VAL A 222 10.13 -54.46 27.31
N ARG A 223 10.94 -53.41 27.52
CA ARG A 223 12.29 -53.52 28.08
C ARG A 223 12.29 -54.11 29.49
N GLN A 224 11.26 -53.90 30.29
CA GLN A 224 11.17 -54.48 31.64
C GLN A 224 10.97 -56.01 31.63
N LEU A 225 10.53 -56.59 30.51
CA LEU A 225 10.48 -58.05 30.35
C LEU A 225 11.87 -58.69 30.29
N GLN A 226 12.91 -57.93 29.96
CA GLN A 226 14.31 -58.37 30.00
C GLN A 226 14.89 -58.22 31.41
N THR A 227 14.63 -59.21 32.27
CA THR A 227 15.05 -59.17 33.70
C THR A 227 16.51 -59.60 33.93
N GLY A 228 17.20 -60.09 32.90
CA GLY A 228 18.58 -60.59 33.00
C GLY A 228 18.74 -61.93 33.72
N ARG A 229 17.64 -62.55 34.18
CA ARG A 229 17.67 -63.82 34.90
C ARG A 229 17.46 -65.01 33.96
N LEU A 230 18.41 -65.94 33.92
CA LEU A 230 18.41 -67.12 33.03
C LEU A 230 17.12 -67.94 33.07
N TYR A 231 16.50 -68.11 34.24
CA TYR A 231 15.28 -68.90 34.38
C TYR A 231 14.05 -68.27 33.70
N ASN A 232 13.96 -66.94 33.63
CA ASN A 232 12.88 -66.25 32.91
C ASN A 232 12.96 -66.52 31.39
N TYR A 233 14.18 -66.55 30.86
CA TYR A 233 14.41 -66.87 29.45
C TYR A 233 14.12 -68.34 29.14
N ALA A 234 14.56 -69.26 30.00
CA ALA A 234 14.26 -70.68 29.85
C ALA A 234 12.74 -70.96 29.85
N PHE A 235 12.00 -70.33 30.77
CA PHE A 235 10.55 -70.41 30.83
C PHE A 235 9.89 -69.87 29.55
N ALA A 236 10.32 -68.71 29.06
CA ALA A 236 9.79 -68.11 27.82
C ALA A 236 10.06 -68.98 26.58
N MET A 237 11.25 -69.61 26.48
CA MET A 237 11.59 -70.50 25.37
C MET A 237 10.72 -71.77 25.34
N ILE A 238 10.53 -72.41 26.50
CA ILE A 238 9.67 -73.60 26.61
C ILE A 238 8.23 -73.25 26.23
N LEU A 239 7.70 -72.15 26.78
CA LEU A 239 6.35 -71.67 26.46
C LEU A 239 6.21 -71.35 24.96
N GLY A 240 7.20 -70.68 24.37
CA GLY A 240 7.25 -70.38 22.95
C GLY A 240 7.27 -71.62 22.07
N LEU A 241 8.02 -72.66 22.44
CA LEU A 241 8.07 -73.94 21.73
C LEU A 241 6.70 -74.65 21.77
N ILE A 242 6.05 -74.68 22.94
CA ILE A 242 4.71 -75.27 23.09
C ILE A 242 3.70 -74.55 22.21
N VAL A 243 3.70 -73.21 22.22
CA VAL A 243 2.78 -72.40 21.39
C VAL A 243 3.07 -72.63 19.90
N LEU A 244 4.34 -72.62 19.49
CA LEU A 244 4.72 -72.83 18.10
C LEU A 244 4.30 -74.21 17.60
N LEU A 245 4.53 -75.26 18.40
CA LEU A 245 4.07 -76.61 18.09
C LEU A 245 2.54 -76.70 18.04
N ALA A 246 1.82 -76.05 18.97
CA ALA A 246 0.36 -76.03 18.96
C ALA A 246 -0.20 -75.31 17.71
N VAL A 247 0.40 -74.18 17.31
CA VAL A 247 0.05 -73.48 16.07
C VAL A 247 0.37 -74.34 14.86
N LEU A 248 1.56 -74.94 14.80
CA LEU A 248 1.98 -75.81 13.70
C LEU A 248 1.05 -77.01 13.54
N VAL A 249 0.73 -77.72 14.62
CA VAL A 249 -0.20 -78.84 14.61
C VAL A 249 -1.59 -78.40 14.15
N LYS A 250 -2.05 -77.22 14.57
CA LYS A 250 -3.34 -76.67 14.12
C LYS A 250 -3.33 -76.25 12.65
N VAL A 251 -2.22 -75.73 12.14
CA VAL A 251 -2.08 -75.25 10.75
C VAL A 251 -1.81 -76.40 9.77
N VAL A 252 -1.07 -77.42 10.18
CA VAL A 252 -0.73 -78.61 9.37
C VAL A 252 -1.79 -79.71 9.51
N GLY A 253 -2.52 -79.72 10.64
CA GLY A 253 -3.62 -80.64 10.91
C GLY A 253 -5.01 -80.13 10.48
N ALA A 254 -5.09 -78.95 9.85
CA ALA A 254 -6.25 -78.44 9.14
C ALA A 254 -6.00 -78.53 7.63
#